data_AF-A0A2S9EUM1-F1
#
_entry.id   AF-A0A2S9EUM1-F1
#
_cell.length_a   1.000
_cell.length_b   1.000
_cell.length_c   1.000
_cell.angle_alpha   90.00
_cell.angle_beta   90.00
_cell.angle_gamma   90.00
#
_symmetry.space_group_name_H-M   'P 1'
#
loop_
_entity.id
_entity.type
_entity.pdbx_description
1 polymer ?
#
loop_
_entity_poly.entity_id
_entity_poly.type
_entity_poly.pdbx_seq_one_letter_code
_entity_poly.pdbx_strand_id
1 'polypeptide(L)'
;MHIQLIKELSVAKSSSAAPTPPDAYQRLAIRVQKIINSTNAQKAKAALIFRLPDEPEDEWERLLEEIAENDNVTLAYRDDGGVQIFWVVPKED
;
A
#
# COMPACT_ATOMS: atom_id res chain seq x y z
N MET A 1 1.43 13.68 -51.55
CA MET A 1 0.55 13.83 -50.37
C MET A 1 1.31 13.30 -49.17
N HIS A 2 1.64 14.16 -48.21
CA HIS A 2 2.26 13.78 -46.94
C HIS A 2 1.18 13.39 -45.96
N ILE A 3 1.30 12.22 -45.34
CA ILE A 3 0.57 11.94 -44.10
C ILE A 3 1.59 11.37 -43.11
N GLN A 4 2.00 12.23 -42.17
CA GLN A 4 2.65 11.87 -40.93
C GLN A 4 1.52 11.52 -39.95
N LEU A 5 1.49 10.30 -39.40
CA LEU A 5 0.65 10.03 -38.24
C LEU A 5 1.38 9.17 -37.21
N ILE A 6 1.85 9.91 -36.20
CA ILE A 6 1.85 9.62 -34.77
C ILE A 6 2.58 8.35 -34.30
N LYS A 7 3.67 8.63 -33.61
CA LYS A 7 4.54 7.76 -32.85
C LYS A 7 3.78 7.19 -31.64
N GLU A 8 3.49 5.91 -31.68
CA GLU A 8 3.00 5.13 -30.54
C GLU A 8 4.10 5.04 -29.47
N LEU A 9 4.00 5.89 -28.45
CA LEU A 9 4.68 5.72 -27.18
C LEU A 9 3.67 5.15 -26.20
N SER A 10 3.79 3.86 -25.91
CA SER A 10 3.34 3.32 -24.63
C SER A 10 4.18 2.08 -24.35
N VAL A 11 5.18 2.29 -23.51
CA VAL A 11 6.02 1.24 -22.94
C VAL A 11 5.11 0.27 -22.19
N ALA A 12 4.96 -0.93 -22.73
CA ALA A 12 4.39 -2.04 -22.01
C ALA A 12 5.37 -2.46 -20.90
N LYS A 13 4.89 -2.40 -19.66
CA LYS A 13 5.20 -3.44 -18.68
C LYS A 13 3.91 -3.80 -17.97
N SER A 14 3.09 -4.56 -18.67
CA SER A 14 1.92 -5.22 -18.13
C SER A 14 2.39 -6.23 -17.08
N SER A 15 2.39 -5.85 -15.81
CA SER A 15 2.34 -6.86 -14.75
C SER A 15 1.02 -7.58 -14.92
N SER A 16 1.12 -8.85 -15.29
CA SER A 16 -0.01 -9.74 -15.46
C SER A 16 -0.59 -10.05 -14.09
N ALA A 17 -1.32 -9.10 -13.50
CA ALA A 17 -2.13 -9.36 -12.32
C ALA A 17 -3.26 -10.31 -12.77
N ALA A 18 -3.13 -11.59 -12.40
CA ALA A 18 -4.28 -12.49 -12.39
C ALA A 18 -5.40 -11.78 -11.62
N PRO A 19 -6.68 -11.90 -12.02
CA PRO A 19 -7.76 -11.27 -11.29
C PRO A 19 -7.74 -11.80 -9.85
N THR A 20 -7.24 -10.97 -8.94
CA THR A 20 -7.18 -11.28 -7.53
C THR A 20 -8.61 -11.59 -7.10
N PRO A 21 -8.89 -12.73 -6.43
CA PRO A 21 -10.23 -12.95 -5.90
C PRO A 21 -10.58 -11.73 -5.03
N PRO A 22 -11.81 -11.19 -5.14
CA PRO A 22 -12.20 -9.91 -4.54
C PRO A 22 -12.02 -9.83 -3.01
N ASP A 23 -11.69 -10.95 -2.37
CA ASP A 23 -11.47 -11.08 -0.93
C ASP A 23 -10.00 -10.90 -0.49
N ALA A 24 -8.99 -11.04 -1.37
CA ALA A 24 -7.59 -11.03 -0.93
C ALA A 24 -7.14 -9.66 -0.40
N TYR A 25 -7.33 -8.60 -1.20
CA TYR A 25 -7.06 -7.22 -0.78
C TYR A 25 -7.88 -6.85 0.46
N GLN A 26 -9.16 -7.22 0.50
CA GLN A 26 -10.03 -6.88 1.62
C GLN A 26 -9.59 -7.56 2.92
N ARG A 27 -9.17 -8.83 2.88
CA ARG A 27 -8.60 -9.52 4.06
C ARG A 27 -7.31 -8.86 4.53
N LEU A 28 -6.42 -8.52 3.59
CA LEU A 28 -5.18 -7.81 3.86
C LEU A 28 -5.47 -6.45 4.54
N ALA A 29 -6.35 -5.63 3.96
CA ALA A 29 -6.73 -4.31 4.47
C ALA A 29 -7.35 -4.42 5.88
N ILE A 30 -8.27 -5.37 6.10
CA ILE A 30 -8.88 -5.60 7.41
C ILE A 30 -7.81 -5.97 8.46
N ARG A 31 -6.83 -6.81 8.09
CA ARG A 31 -5.75 -7.21 8.99
C ARG A 31 -4.88 -6.01 9.37
N VAL A 32 -4.41 -5.25 8.39
CA VAL A 32 -3.58 -4.06 8.62
C VAL A 32 -4.34 -3.01 9.41
N GLN A 33 -5.61 -2.77 9.09
CA GLN A 33 -6.48 -1.86 9.84
C GLN A 33 -6.61 -2.26 11.30
N LYS A 34 -6.77 -3.56 11.61
CA LYS A 34 -6.80 -4.06 12.99
C LYS A 34 -5.49 -3.77 13.75
N ILE A 35 -4.35 -3.89 13.07
CA ILE A 35 -3.04 -3.59 13.68
C ILE A 35 -2.94 -2.09 13.98
N ILE A 36 -3.25 -1.24 13.00
CA ILE A 36 -3.23 0.23 13.14
C ILE A 36 -4.18 0.70 14.23
N ASN A 37 -5.38 0.11 14.34
CA ASN A 37 -6.38 0.47 15.34
C ASN A 37 -6.17 -0.20 16.71
N SER A 38 -5.12 -1.01 16.88
CA SER A 38 -4.82 -1.59 18.19
C SER A 38 -4.48 -0.51 19.22
N THR A 39 -4.86 -0.72 20.48
CA THR A 39 -4.59 0.24 21.57
C THR A 39 -3.12 0.62 21.66
N ASN A 40 -2.22 -0.35 21.45
CA ASN A 40 -0.79 -0.09 21.47
C ASN A 40 -0.36 0.81 20.30
N ALA A 41 -0.82 0.51 19.09
CA ALA A 41 -0.46 1.26 17.90
C ALA A 41 -1.01 2.69 17.93
N GLN A 42 -2.26 2.87 18.38
CA GLN A 42 -2.88 4.18 18.56
C GLN A 42 -2.22 5.03 19.65
N LYS A 43 -1.69 4.41 20.72
CA LYS A 43 -0.92 5.11 21.76
C LYS A 43 0.48 5.48 21.28
N ALA A 44 1.16 4.57 20.61
CA ALA A 44 2.51 4.78 20.07
C ALA A 44 2.52 5.69 18.83
N LYS A 45 1.35 5.87 18.19
CA LYS A 45 1.22 6.49 16.86
C LYS A 45 2.13 5.82 15.82
N ALA A 46 2.25 4.51 15.97
CA ALA A 46 3.09 3.68 15.12
C ALA A 46 2.59 2.23 15.07
N ALA A 47 2.78 1.56 13.94
CA ALA A 47 2.46 0.16 13.74
C ALA A 47 3.56 -0.53 12.93
N LEU A 48 4.00 -1.71 13.36
CA LEU A 48 4.86 -2.57 12.56
C LEU A 48 4.00 -3.64 11.88
N ILE A 49 4.03 -3.68 10.55
CA ILE A 49 3.28 -4.64 9.75
C ILE A 49 4.22 -5.46 8.87
N PHE A 50 3.85 -6.72 8.64
CA PHE A 50 4.51 -7.63 7.71
C PHE A 50 3.48 -8.13 6.70
N ARG A 51 3.94 -8.36 5.47
CA ARG A 51 3.18 -9.12 4.47
C ARG A 51 3.15 -10.59 4.89
N LEU A 52 1.99 -11.23 4.79
CA LEU A 52 1.86 -12.67 4.99
C LEU A 52 2.23 -13.43 3.70
N PRO A 53 2.70 -14.70 3.80
CA PRO A 53 3.09 -15.48 2.62
C PRO A 53 1.95 -15.75 1.61
N ASP A 54 0.70 -15.69 2.07
CA ASP A 54 -0.52 -15.90 1.28
C ASP A 54 -1.12 -14.60 0.72
N GLU A 55 -0.52 -13.46 1.04
CA GLU A 55 -0.94 -12.15 0.54
C GLU A 55 -0.22 -11.81 -0.78
N PRO A 56 -0.96 -11.45 -1.84
CA PRO A 56 -0.36 -11.01 -3.10
C PRO A 56 0.54 -9.79 -2.91
N GLU A 57 1.68 -9.78 -3.61
CA GLU A 57 2.62 -8.63 -3.60
C GLU A 57 1.97 -7.36 -4.10
N ASP A 58 1.30 -7.43 -5.26
CA ASP A 58 0.67 -6.27 -5.89
C ASP A 58 -0.35 -5.60 -4.95
N GLU A 59 -1.14 -6.38 -4.20
CA GLU A 59 -2.12 -5.85 -3.25
C GLU A 59 -1.46 -5.29 -1.98
N TRP A 60 -0.34 -5.89 -1.55
CA TRP A 60 0.47 -5.37 -0.45
C TRP A 60 1.07 -4.02 -0.80
N GLU A 61 1.70 -3.90 -1.98
CA GLU A 61 2.28 -2.66 -2.47
C GLU A 61 1.21 -1.58 -2.65
N ARG A 62 0.06 -1.94 -3.24
CA ARG A 62 -1.10 -1.04 -3.38
C ARG A 62 -1.58 -0.52 -2.03
N LEU A 63 -1.74 -1.39 -1.03
CA LEU A 63 -2.17 -0.95 0.31
C LEU A 63 -1.16 0.02 0.94
N LEU A 64 0.15 -0.24 0.79
CA LEU A 64 1.18 0.66 1.31
C LEU A 64 1.15 2.02 0.60
N GLU A 65 0.94 2.04 -0.72
CA GLU A 65 0.77 3.27 -1.51
C GLU A 65 -0.42 4.09 -1.00
N GLU A 66 -1.59 3.47 -0.86
CA GLU A 66 -2.81 4.12 -0.35
C GLU A 66 -2.62 4.66 1.09
N ILE A 67 -1.85 3.96 1.94
CA ILE A 67 -1.50 4.46 3.27
C ILE A 67 -0.57 5.67 3.18
N ALA A 68 0.43 5.63 2.29
CA ALA A 68 1.41 6.70 2.10
C ALA A 68 0.83 7.96 1.45
N GLU A 69 -0.30 7.87 0.75
CA GLU A 69 -1.04 9.04 0.24
C GLU A 69 -1.53 9.99 1.36
N ASN A 70 -1.57 9.53 2.60
CA ASN A 70 -1.92 10.37 3.74
C ASN A 70 -0.70 11.17 4.21
N ASP A 71 -0.72 12.49 4.03
CA ASP A 71 0.38 13.41 4.39
C ASP A 71 0.84 13.31 5.85
N ASN A 72 -0.04 12.89 6.75
CA ASN A 72 0.25 12.72 8.17
C ASN A 72 0.84 11.34 8.51
N VAL A 73 1.14 10.51 7.51
CA VAL A 73 1.67 9.15 7.64
C VAL A 73 3.09 9.08 7.07
N THR A 74 3.95 8.28 7.71
CA THR A 74 5.30 7.98 7.22
C THR A 74 5.53 6.48 7.26
N LEU A 75 6.03 5.93 6.15
CA LEU A 75 6.42 4.52 6.03
C LEU A 75 7.94 4.39 6.10
N ALA A 76 8.42 3.47 6.94
CA ALA A 76 9.82 3.07 7.03
C ALA A 76 9.96 1.57 6.72
N TYR A 77 10.60 1.25 5.60
CA TYR A 77 10.90 -0.13 5.20
C TYR A 77 12.10 -0.65 6.00
N ARG A 78 11.99 -1.86 6.52
CA ARG A 78 13.01 -2.52 7.35
C ARG A 78 13.66 -3.67 6.59
N ASP A 79 14.91 -3.99 6.94
CA ASP A 79 15.66 -5.10 6.33
C ASP A 79 15.05 -6.49 6.61
N ASP A 80 14.18 -6.58 7.62
CA ASP A 80 13.44 -7.80 7.99
C ASP A 80 12.17 -8.03 7.15
N GLY A 81 11.92 -7.20 6.14
CA GLY A 81 10.72 -7.24 5.31
C GLY A 81 9.48 -6.64 5.98
N GLY A 82 9.62 -6.07 7.17
CA GLY A 82 8.57 -5.31 7.83
C GLY A 82 8.50 -3.87 7.32
N VAL A 83 7.32 -3.28 7.44
CA VAL A 83 7.09 -1.85 7.22
C VAL A 83 6.59 -1.24 8.50
N GLN A 84 7.31 -0.24 9.00
CA GLN A 84 6.91 0.53 10.16
C GLN A 84 6.18 1.79 9.72
N ILE A 85 4.91 1.88 10.09
CA ILE A 85 4.03 3.02 9.85
C ILE A 85 4.11 3.93 11.06
N PHE A 86 4.26 5.23 10.84
CA PHE A 86 4.13 6.28 11.85
C PHE A 86 3.04 7.26 11.40
N TRP A 87 2.29 7.84 12.33
CA TRP A 87 1.34 8.89 11.97
C TRP A 87 1.25 9.99 13.01
N VAL A 88 0.84 11.18 12.58
CA VAL A 88 0.45 12.26 13.49
C VAL A 88 -1.07 12.39 13.45
N VAL A 89 -1.69 12.59 14.60
CA VAL A 89 -3.10 12.97 14.65
C VAL A 89 -3.16 14.48 14.46
N PRO A 90 -3.67 15.00 13.34
CA PRO A 90 -3.85 16.43 13.19
C PRO A 90 -4.77 16.91 14.33
N LYS A 91 -4.40 18.02 14.96
CA LYS A 91 -5.30 18.68 15.91
C LYS A 91 -6.42 19.28 15.07
N GLU A 92 -7.66 18.86 15.34
CA GLU A 92 -8.83 19.59 14.88
C GLU A 92 -8.79 20.96 15.59
N ASP A 93 -8.77 22.06 14.82
CA ASP A 93 -8.88 23.42 15.33
C ASP A 93 -10.34 23.75 15.70
#